data_AF-A0A954JYM8-F1
#
_entry.id   AF-A0A954JYM8-F1
#
_cell.length_a   1.000
_cell.length_b   1.000
_cell.length_c   1.000
_cell.angle_alpha   90.00
_cell.angle_beta   90.00
_cell.angle_gamma   90.00
#
_symmetry.space_group_name_H-M   'P 1'
#
loop_
_entity.id
_entity.type
_entity.pdbx_description
1 polymer ?
#
loop_
_entity_poly.entity_id
_entity_poly.type
_entity_poly.pdbx_seq_one_letter_code
_entity_poly.pdbx_strand_id
1 'polypeptide(L)'
;MASSPYDISLNADVIHQIMNLSHKTGSNFQPGFAGGNVRPSAYFQGESPHSSSLSSTDLGTILALNSGTFIGAGLCIAAAVTSVPFRLRADCGTFASGASHSAIQCSNTLATLESISGKINESAKADMTLRYKSADGFVSPVSFVGSITLADATFVAEYQLHSIVVNGVTLAQIQGVDISTGIKVIEQKSSGPFATAFYINEGLPTISIQTEDVAYAGSVINAAGLGTGIAINFAKRAASGIIVDPEDEEHITISGAVGIGQAETVGGDARTNASNTIKINPLSLTAAVGVALA
;
A
#
# COMPACT_ATOMS: atom_id res chain seq x y z
N MET A 1 12.35 -4.74 25.68
CA MET A 1 11.80 -5.93 25.01
C MET A 1 11.63 -5.60 23.54
N ALA A 2 12.02 -6.49 22.62
CA ALA A 2 11.89 -6.25 21.19
C ALA A 2 10.53 -6.77 20.68
N SER A 3 9.92 -6.07 19.72
CA SER A 3 8.67 -6.49 19.10
C SER A 3 8.77 -6.43 17.58
N SER A 4 8.15 -7.37 16.88
CA SER A 4 8.09 -7.39 15.42
C SER A 4 6.65 -7.18 14.90
N PRO A 5 6.48 -6.70 13.66
CA PRO A 5 5.17 -6.63 13.02
C PRO A 5 4.51 -8.02 12.96
N TYR A 6 3.18 -8.03 12.88
CA TYR A 6 2.37 -9.24 12.75
C TYR A 6 1.15 -8.95 11.87
N ASP A 7 0.37 -10.00 11.54
CA ASP A 7 -0.81 -9.90 10.69
C ASP A 7 -1.78 -8.82 11.18
N ILE A 8 -2.22 -7.94 10.29
CA ILE A 8 -3.04 -6.76 10.61
C ILE A 8 -4.49 -7.07 10.31
N SER A 9 -5.39 -6.80 11.26
CA SER A 9 -6.83 -6.95 11.01
C SER A 9 -7.50 -5.61 10.76
N LEU A 10 -8.29 -5.58 9.69
CA LEU A 10 -9.16 -4.49 9.30
C LEU A 10 -10.61 -5.01 9.42
N ASN A 11 -11.18 -4.93 10.62
CA ASN A 11 -12.45 -5.61 10.94
C ASN A 11 -12.34 -7.14 10.80
N ALA A 12 -13.00 -7.72 9.79
CA ALA A 12 -13.01 -9.16 9.54
C ALA A 12 -11.86 -9.60 8.63
N ASP A 13 -11.32 -8.69 7.83
CA ASP A 13 -10.24 -8.98 6.89
C ASP A 13 -8.89 -8.95 7.61
N VAL A 14 -8.04 -9.92 7.31
CA VAL A 14 -6.71 -10.06 7.91
C VAL A 14 -5.66 -9.99 6.80
N ILE A 15 -4.81 -8.97 6.86
CA ILE A 15 -3.66 -8.82 5.95
C ILE A 15 -2.49 -9.59 6.55
N HIS A 16 -2.00 -10.58 5.81
CA HIS A 16 -0.90 -11.43 6.22
C HIS A 16 0.45 -10.91 5.71
N GLN A 17 1.53 -11.62 6.06
CA GLN A 17 2.87 -11.45 5.46
C GLN A 17 3.39 -10.00 5.50
N ILE A 18 3.17 -9.32 6.63
CA ILE A 18 3.65 -7.95 6.86
C ILE A 18 5.18 -7.94 6.94
N MET A 19 5.82 -7.25 5.98
CA MET A 19 7.28 -7.12 5.92
C MET A 19 7.79 -5.95 6.76
N ASN A 20 7.08 -4.83 6.71
CA ASN A 20 7.44 -3.62 7.46
C ASN A 20 6.16 -2.97 7.98
N LEU A 21 6.31 -2.32 9.14
CA LEU A 21 5.26 -1.55 9.77
C LEU A 21 5.90 -0.40 10.52
N SER A 22 5.37 0.79 10.33
CA SER A 22 5.75 1.99 11.06
C SER A 22 4.50 2.70 11.55
N HIS A 23 4.53 3.21 12.77
CA HIS A 23 3.46 4.03 13.33
C HIS A 23 4.00 5.42 13.67
N LYS A 24 3.25 6.45 13.30
CA LYS A 24 3.56 7.84 13.56
C LYS A 24 2.38 8.49 14.27
N THR A 25 2.64 9.08 15.44
CA THR A 25 1.65 9.92 16.15
C THR A 25 1.59 11.35 15.61
N GLY A 26 2.68 11.81 14.97
CA GLY A 26 2.73 13.11 14.31
C GLY A 26 2.53 14.31 15.25
N SER A 27 2.57 14.09 16.56
CA SER A 27 2.23 15.09 17.57
C SER A 27 3.19 16.27 17.52
N ASN A 28 2.63 17.47 17.45
CA ASN A 28 3.36 18.71 17.65
C ASN A 28 2.97 19.38 18.96
N PHE A 29 3.85 20.25 19.46
CA PHE A 29 3.64 21.00 20.70
C PHE A 29 3.59 22.49 20.36
N GLN A 30 2.59 23.18 20.89
CA GLN A 30 2.44 24.62 20.74
C GLN A 30 2.82 25.32 22.05
N PRO A 31 3.91 26.11 22.07
CA PRO A 31 4.27 26.88 23.26
C PRO A 31 3.29 28.02 23.49
N GLY A 32 2.76 28.13 24.70
CA GLY A 32 1.98 29.26 25.17
C GLY A 32 2.86 30.26 25.91
N PHE A 33 2.84 31.51 25.47
CA PHE A 33 3.57 32.61 26.11
C PHE A 33 2.59 33.51 26.87
N ALA A 34 2.82 33.70 28.17
CA ALA A 34 2.23 34.82 28.89
C ALA A 34 2.85 36.14 28.40
N GLY A 35 2.04 37.20 28.28
CA GLY A 35 2.47 38.47 27.67
C GLY A 35 3.76 39.02 28.27
N GLY A 36 4.73 39.35 27.41
CA GLY A 36 6.04 39.88 27.80
C GLY A 36 7.10 38.85 28.19
N ASN A 37 6.76 37.56 28.27
CA ASN A 37 7.73 36.52 28.62
C ASN A 37 8.47 35.98 27.39
N VAL A 38 9.79 35.83 27.51
CA VAL A 38 10.66 35.23 26.48
C VAL A 38 10.65 33.69 26.55
N ARG A 39 10.12 33.11 27.63
CA ARG A 39 10.01 31.66 27.84
C ARG A 39 8.54 31.23 27.86
N PRO A 40 8.21 30.04 27.34
CA PRO A 40 6.85 29.52 27.37
C PRO A 40 6.41 29.28 28.83
N SER A 41 5.21 29.72 29.15
CA SER A 41 4.57 29.48 30.45
C SER A 41 3.77 28.17 30.47
N ALA A 42 3.42 27.63 29.30
CA ALA A 42 2.76 26.34 29.14
C ALA A 42 3.09 25.72 27.78
N TYR A 43 2.93 24.40 27.66
CA TYR A 43 2.93 23.70 26.38
C TYR A 43 1.54 23.10 26.15
N PHE A 44 0.98 23.38 24.98
CA PHE A 44 -0.29 22.80 24.54
C PHE A 44 -0.01 21.75 23.48
N GLN A 45 -0.85 20.72 23.43
CA GLN A 45 -0.85 19.79 22.32
C GLN A 45 -1.40 20.51 21.10
N GLY A 46 -0.63 20.55 20.02
CA GLY A 46 -1.16 20.96 18.73
C GLY A 46 -1.54 19.73 17.92
N GLU A 47 -1.40 19.80 16.60
CA GLU A 47 -1.82 18.73 15.70
C GLU A 47 -1.13 17.39 15.97
N SER A 48 -1.90 16.31 15.91
CA SER A 48 -1.41 14.96 16.15
C SER A 48 -2.05 13.96 15.18
N PRO A 49 -1.71 14.00 13.88
CA PRO A 49 -2.22 13.04 12.91
C PRO A 49 -1.59 11.68 13.16
N HIS A 50 -2.43 10.71 13.57
CA HIS A 50 -2.00 9.34 13.81
C HIS A 50 -2.15 8.52 12.54
N SER A 51 -1.07 7.88 12.12
CA SER A 51 -1.09 6.95 10.99
C SER A 51 -0.15 5.78 11.20
N SER A 52 -0.46 4.67 10.52
CA SER A 52 0.45 3.54 10.37
C SER A 52 0.68 3.27 8.89
N SER A 53 1.94 3.10 8.50
CA SER A 53 2.31 2.69 7.15
C SER A 53 2.86 1.28 7.20
N LEU A 54 2.41 0.42 6.29
CA LEU A 54 2.76 -0.98 6.26
C LEU A 54 3.08 -1.43 4.84
N SER A 55 3.82 -2.53 4.75
CA SER A 55 4.11 -3.18 3.50
C SER A 55 3.94 -4.69 3.59
N SER A 56 3.31 -5.31 2.59
CA SER A 56 3.02 -6.75 2.59
C SER A 56 3.17 -7.38 1.19
N THR A 57 3.40 -8.68 1.17
CA THR A 57 3.36 -9.52 -0.05
C THR A 57 1.99 -10.18 -0.28
N ASP A 58 1.06 -10.03 0.66
CA ASP A 58 -0.32 -10.55 0.57
C ASP A 58 -1.18 -9.67 -0.35
N LEU A 59 -0.81 -9.65 -1.64
CA LEU A 59 -1.44 -8.80 -2.64
C LEU A 59 -2.90 -9.19 -2.88
N GLY A 60 -3.21 -10.49 -2.80
CA GLY A 60 -4.57 -11.03 -3.00
C GLY A 60 -5.56 -10.47 -1.99
N THR A 61 -5.24 -10.56 -0.70
CA THR A 61 -6.13 -10.02 0.35
C THR A 61 -6.22 -8.51 0.28
N ILE A 62 -5.09 -7.81 0.09
CA ILE A 62 -5.06 -6.34 0.03
C ILE A 62 -5.96 -5.80 -1.08
N LEU A 63 -5.89 -6.38 -2.28
CA LEU A 63 -6.71 -5.95 -3.40
C LEU A 63 -8.19 -6.34 -3.24
N ALA A 64 -8.48 -7.34 -2.40
CA ALA A 64 -9.83 -7.81 -2.11
C ALA A 64 -10.56 -7.04 -0.99
N LEU A 65 -9.86 -6.22 -0.18
CA LEU A 65 -10.41 -5.49 0.98
C LEU A 65 -11.67 -4.64 0.70
N ASN A 66 -11.88 -4.23 -0.55
CA ASN A 66 -13.10 -3.57 -1.01
C ASN A 66 -13.22 -3.85 -2.51
N SER A 67 -13.72 -5.06 -2.85
CA SER A 67 -13.67 -5.64 -4.19
C SER A 67 -13.92 -4.62 -5.30
N GLY A 68 -12.91 -4.41 -6.14
CA GLY A 68 -12.97 -3.55 -7.32
C GLY A 68 -12.81 -2.04 -7.07
N THR A 69 -12.90 -1.56 -5.83
CA THR A 69 -12.83 -0.11 -5.51
C THR A 69 -11.68 0.30 -4.62
N PHE A 70 -11.07 -0.64 -3.87
CA PHE A 70 -10.04 -0.32 -2.88
C PHE A 70 -8.87 0.52 -3.45
N ILE A 71 -8.37 0.12 -4.63
CA ILE A 71 -7.20 0.75 -5.27
C ILE A 71 -7.42 2.22 -5.65
N GLY A 72 -8.67 2.64 -5.89
CA GLY A 72 -9.00 4.00 -6.32
C GLY A 72 -9.71 4.85 -5.25
N ALA A 73 -10.35 4.22 -4.26
CA ALA A 73 -11.21 4.91 -3.29
C ALA A 73 -10.86 4.60 -1.83
N GLY A 74 -9.86 3.76 -1.57
CA GLY A 74 -9.54 3.29 -0.23
C GLY A 74 -10.65 2.44 0.41
N LEU A 75 -10.50 2.18 1.70
CA LEU A 75 -11.48 1.48 2.53
C LEU A 75 -11.73 2.29 3.80
N CYS A 76 -12.99 2.60 4.06
CA CYS A 76 -13.43 3.22 5.31
C CYS A 76 -13.94 2.15 6.26
N ILE A 77 -13.28 2.01 7.40
CA ILE A 77 -13.67 1.11 8.49
C ILE A 77 -14.32 1.99 9.55
N ALA A 78 -15.64 1.89 9.69
CA ALA A 78 -16.43 2.69 10.63
C ALA A 78 -17.05 1.81 11.70
N ALA A 79 -16.94 2.23 12.97
CA ALA A 79 -17.46 1.49 14.13
C ALA A 79 -17.01 0.00 14.19
N ALA A 80 -15.83 -0.29 13.67
CA ALA A 80 -15.23 -1.62 13.66
C ALA A 80 -13.73 -1.55 13.97
N VAL A 81 -13.19 -2.61 14.55
CA VAL A 81 -11.81 -2.59 15.08
C VAL A 81 -10.81 -2.81 13.95
N THR A 82 -9.95 -1.83 13.74
CA THR A 82 -8.63 -2.01 13.14
C THR A 82 -7.65 -2.36 14.25
N SER A 83 -6.93 -3.48 14.11
CA SER A 83 -5.90 -3.88 15.07
C SER A 83 -4.58 -4.08 14.34
N VAL A 84 -3.56 -3.35 14.79
CA VAL A 84 -2.18 -3.42 14.32
C VAL A 84 -1.32 -4.04 15.43
N PRO A 85 -1.16 -5.38 15.43
CA PRO A 85 -0.43 -6.07 16.47
C PRO A 85 1.09 -6.03 16.31
N PHE A 86 1.77 -6.15 17.45
CA PHE A 86 3.21 -6.29 17.58
C PHE A 86 3.52 -7.54 18.40
N ARG A 87 4.23 -8.47 17.78
CA ARG A 87 4.66 -9.71 18.41
C ARG A 87 5.84 -9.46 19.33
N LEU A 88 5.60 -9.61 20.62
CA LEU A 88 6.61 -9.52 21.67
C LEU A 88 7.63 -10.66 21.59
N ARG A 89 8.92 -10.35 21.77
CA ARG A 89 9.98 -11.33 22.07
C ARG A 89 10.20 -11.41 23.58
N ALA A 90 10.24 -12.64 24.08
CA ALA A 90 10.68 -12.98 25.42
C ALA A 90 12.22 -12.87 25.51
N ASP A 91 12.73 -12.97 26.74
CA ASP A 91 14.17 -12.99 27.00
C ASP A 91 14.84 -14.18 26.30
N CYS A 92 16.12 -14.04 25.96
CA CYS A 92 16.87 -14.99 25.12
C CYS A 92 16.34 -15.13 23.66
N GLY A 93 15.53 -14.20 23.17
CA GLY A 93 15.20 -14.05 21.75
C GLY A 93 14.09 -14.96 21.22
N THR A 94 13.45 -15.75 22.09
CA THR A 94 12.25 -16.53 21.75
C THR A 94 11.02 -15.61 21.64
N PHE A 95 10.03 -15.99 20.85
CA PHE A 95 8.77 -15.25 20.81
C PHE A 95 7.93 -15.58 22.04
N ALA A 96 7.31 -14.57 22.63
CA ALA A 96 6.35 -14.78 23.70
C ALA A 96 5.11 -15.52 23.15
N SER A 97 4.39 -16.22 24.01
CA SER A 97 3.16 -16.94 23.67
C SER A 97 1.97 -16.41 24.47
N GLY A 98 0.76 -16.80 24.06
CA GLY A 98 -0.48 -16.44 24.74
C GLY A 98 -0.79 -14.94 24.71
N ALA A 99 -1.51 -14.47 25.73
CA ALA A 99 -1.97 -13.09 25.86
C ALA A 99 -0.87 -12.15 26.38
N SER A 100 0.24 -12.04 25.65
CA SER A 100 1.42 -11.25 26.07
C SER A 100 1.82 -10.18 25.07
N HIS A 101 1.09 -10.04 23.97
CA HIS A 101 1.43 -9.14 22.88
C HIS A 101 0.70 -7.79 23.01
N SER A 102 1.12 -6.81 22.21
CA SER A 102 0.53 -5.48 22.21
C SER A 102 -0.03 -5.15 20.83
N ALA A 103 -1.06 -4.30 20.76
CA ALA A 103 -1.59 -3.77 19.51
C ALA A 103 -1.93 -2.29 19.63
N ILE A 104 -1.89 -1.62 18.49
CA ILE A 104 -2.55 -0.34 18.27
C ILE A 104 -3.94 -0.63 17.73
N GLN A 105 -4.97 -0.15 18.41
CA GLN A 105 -6.36 -0.37 18.01
C GLN A 105 -7.10 0.94 17.80
N CYS A 106 -7.96 0.95 16.78
CA CYS A 106 -8.83 2.07 16.44
C CYS A 106 -10.17 1.54 15.93
N SER A 107 -11.27 2.24 16.23
CA SER A 107 -12.61 1.88 15.75
C SER A 107 -13.01 2.60 14.45
N ASN A 108 -12.21 3.55 13.98
CA ASN A 108 -12.49 4.36 12.81
C ASN A 108 -11.21 4.62 12.01
N THR A 109 -11.04 3.92 10.90
CA THR A 109 -9.80 3.96 10.11
C THR A 109 -10.12 4.18 8.64
N LEU A 110 -9.35 5.04 7.98
CA LEU A 110 -9.26 5.06 6.53
C LEU A 110 -8.00 4.31 6.11
N ALA A 111 -8.15 3.23 5.35
CA ALA A 111 -7.05 2.53 4.70
C ALA A 111 -6.93 2.99 3.24
N THR A 112 -5.72 3.31 2.80
CA THR A 112 -5.41 3.62 1.39
C THR A 112 -4.26 2.76 0.93
N LEU A 113 -4.36 2.24 -0.29
CA LEU A 113 -3.24 1.67 -1.01
C LEU A 113 -2.42 2.82 -1.61
N GLU A 114 -1.12 2.84 -1.36
CA GLU A 114 -0.21 3.89 -1.84
C GLU A 114 0.50 3.45 -3.13
N SER A 115 1.01 2.21 -3.13
CA SER A 115 1.70 1.63 -4.28
C SER A 115 1.70 0.11 -4.29
N ILE A 116 1.92 -0.45 -5.49
CA ILE A 116 2.20 -1.86 -5.74
C ILE A 116 3.44 -1.92 -6.61
N SER A 117 4.43 -2.71 -6.23
CA SER A 117 5.66 -2.91 -6.99
C SER A 117 5.87 -4.39 -7.26
N GLY A 118 6.35 -4.72 -8.45
CA GLY A 118 6.77 -6.09 -8.78
C GLY A 118 7.95 -6.09 -9.73
N LYS A 119 8.83 -7.06 -9.56
CA LYS A 119 9.96 -7.31 -10.46
C LYS A 119 9.92 -8.74 -10.95
N ILE A 120 10.57 -8.99 -12.09
CA ILE A 120 10.80 -10.36 -12.52
C ILE A 120 11.60 -11.10 -11.42
N ASN A 121 11.14 -12.31 -11.09
CA ASN A 121 11.72 -13.23 -10.12
C ASN A 121 11.73 -12.74 -8.66
N GLU A 122 10.94 -11.72 -8.33
CA GLU A 122 10.73 -11.26 -6.96
C GLU A 122 9.24 -11.23 -6.61
N SER A 123 8.92 -11.39 -5.33
CA SER A 123 7.56 -11.25 -4.83
C SER A 123 7.07 -9.82 -5.05
N ALA A 124 5.87 -9.69 -5.61
CA ALA A 124 5.16 -8.43 -5.67
C ALA A 124 4.80 -7.98 -4.25
N LYS A 125 4.79 -6.66 -4.07
CA LYS A 125 4.62 -6.01 -2.78
C LYS A 125 3.61 -4.88 -2.91
N ALA A 126 2.76 -4.72 -1.90
CA ALA A 126 1.87 -3.59 -1.73
C ALA A 126 2.26 -2.76 -0.50
N ASP A 127 2.18 -1.43 -0.63
CA ASP A 127 2.39 -0.46 0.43
C ASP A 127 1.07 0.25 0.73
N MET A 128 0.68 0.29 2.00
CA MET A 128 -0.58 0.86 2.46
C MET A 128 -0.39 1.82 3.63
N THR A 129 -1.31 2.77 3.77
CA THR A 129 -1.40 3.66 4.93
C THR A 129 -2.76 3.53 5.59
N LEU A 130 -2.75 3.40 6.91
CA LEU A 130 -3.90 3.46 7.80
C LEU A 130 -3.90 4.83 8.49
N ARG A 131 -4.98 5.61 8.33
CA ARG A 131 -5.18 6.90 9.00
C ARG A 131 -6.31 6.78 10.01
N TYR A 132 -6.08 7.21 11.25
CA TYR A 132 -6.99 6.97 12.36
C TYR A 132 -7.83 8.20 12.68
N LYS A 133 -9.15 8.02 12.73
CA LYS A 133 -10.13 9.10 12.88
C LYS A 133 -10.63 9.16 14.32
N SER A 134 -10.61 10.35 14.91
CA SER A 134 -11.20 10.60 16.22
C SER A 134 -12.70 10.83 16.08
N ALA A 135 -13.47 10.42 17.08
CA ALA A 135 -14.92 10.63 17.10
C ALA A 135 -15.29 12.09 17.39
N ASP A 136 -14.49 12.78 18.22
CA ASP A 136 -14.77 14.13 18.71
C ASP A 136 -13.64 15.15 18.43
N GLY A 137 -12.48 14.66 18.00
CA GLY A 137 -11.29 15.47 17.74
C GLY A 137 -10.40 15.70 18.96
N PHE A 138 -10.84 15.31 20.16
CA PHE A 138 -10.13 15.52 21.43
C PHE A 138 -9.56 14.22 22.00
N VAL A 139 -10.28 13.12 21.85
CA VAL A 139 -9.81 11.80 22.28
C VAL A 139 -8.92 11.22 21.19
N SER A 140 -7.76 10.69 21.61
CA SER A 140 -6.84 9.97 20.72
C SER A 140 -7.62 8.91 19.94
N PRO A 141 -7.52 8.87 18.61
CA PRO A 141 -8.24 7.90 17.81
C PRO A 141 -7.72 6.48 18.01
N VAL A 142 -6.48 6.35 18.50
CA VAL A 142 -5.84 5.07 18.76
C VAL A 142 -5.69 4.81 20.26
N SER A 143 -5.77 3.53 20.61
CA SER A 143 -5.43 3.01 21.93
C SER A 143 -4.31 1.99 21.80
N PHE A 144 -3.39 1.98 22.76
CA PHE A 144 -2.42 0.90 22.91
C PHE A 144 -3.02 -0.14 23.86
N VAL A 145 -3.26 -1.33 23.33
CA VAL A 145 -3.84 -2.45 24.07
C VAL A 145 -2.75 -3.47 24.32
N GLY A 146 -2.53 -3.82 25.58
CA GLY A 146 -1.63 -4.90 25.97
C GLY A 146 -2.38 -6.21 26.20
N SER A 147 -1.62 -7.30 26.30
CA SER A 147 -2.13 -8.64 26.61
C SER A 147 -3.10 -9.21 25.57
N ILE A 148 -2.82 -8.97 24.28
CA ILE A 148 -3.57 -9.60 23.19
C ILE A 148 -2.96 -10.97 22.85
N THR A 149 -3.81 -11.88 22.38
CA THR A 149 -3.37 -13.15 21.78
C THR A 149 -3.26 -12.96 20.27
N LEU A 150 -2.19 -13.45 19.67
CA LEU A 150 -2.01 -13.46 18.22
C LEU A 150 -2.51 -14.80 17.68
N ALA A 151 -3.25 -14.76 16.57
CA ALA A 151 -3.56 -15.95 15.79
C ALA A 151 -2.28 -16.52 15.17
N ASP A 152 -2.27 -17.76 14.69
CA ASP A 152 -1.11 -18.32 13.99
C ASP A 152 -0.84 -17.60 12.66
N ALA A 153 0.43 -17.25 12.42
CA ALA A 153 0.84 -16.60 11.19
C ALA A 153 0.66 -17.58 10.03
N THR A 154 -0.14 -17.18 9.05
CA THR A 154 -0.49 -18.04 7.91
C THR A 154 0.16 -17.49 6.64
N PHE A 155 0.84 -18.36 5.90
CA PHE A 155 1.23 -18.05 4.53
C PHE A 155 0.00 -18.23 3.63
N VAL A 156 -0.43 -17.17 2.95
CA VAL A 156 -1.61 -17.21 2.07
C VAL A 156 -1.19 -17.51 0.64
N ALA A 157 -0.47 -16.59 0.02
CA ALA A 157 0.02 -16.72 -1.34
C ALA A 157 1.21 -15.78 -1.57
N GLU A 158 1.89 -15.97 -2.69
CA GLU A 158 2.90 -15.05 -3.20
C GLU A 158 2.62 -14.82 -4.69
N TYR A 159 2.83 -13.60 -5.15
CA TYR A 159 2.58 -13.21 -6.54
C TYR A 159 3.86 -12.65 -7.15
N GLN A 160 4.11 -12.92 -8.43
CA GLN A 160 5.27 -12.41 -9.17
C GLN A 160 4.78 -11.72 -10.45
N LEU A 161 5.49 -10.66 -10.89
CA LEU A 161 5.23 -10.03 -12.18
C LEU A 161 5.38 -11.07 -13.32
N HIS A 162 4.34 -11.21 -14.13
CA HIS A 162 4.29 -12.18 -15.22
C HIS A 162 4.34 -11.50 -16.60
N SER A 163 3.35 -10.66 -16.90
CA SER A 163 3.25 -9.97 -18.19
C SER A 163 2.65 -8.58 -18.03
N ILE A 164 2.94 -7.71 -19.00
CA ILE A 164 2.32 -6.39 -19.10
C ILE A 164 1.82 -6.25 -20.53
N VAL A 165 0.54 -5.93 -20.67
CA VAL A 165 -0.12 -5.73 -21.96
C VAL A 165 -0.54 -4.27 -22.05
N VAL A 166 -0.10 -3.59 -23.10
CA VAL A 166 -0.47 -2.20 -23.38
C VAL A 166 -1.07 -2.15 -24.77
N ASN A 167 -2.30 -1.61 -24.88
CA ASN A 167 -3.04 -1.53 -26.15
C ASN A 167 -3.19 -2.90 -26.85
N GLY A 168 -3.36 -3.97 -26.07
CA GLY A 168 -3.45 -5.34 -26.59
C GLY A 168 -2.12 -5.95 -27.04
N VAL A 169 -0.99 -5.25 -26.87
CA VAL A 169 0.35 -5.76 -27.18
C VAL A 169 1.06 -6.14 -25.89
N THR A 170 1.48 -7.40 -25.79
CA THR A 170 2.32 -7.87 -24.69
C THR A 170 3.73 -7.31 -24.82
N LEU A 171 4.20 -6.63 -23.78
CA LEU A 171 5.55 -6.08 -23.72
C LEU A 171 6.58 -7.19 -23.57
N ALA A 172 7.63 -7.12 -24.37
CA ALA A 172 8.78 -8.01 -24.22
C ALA A 172 9.77 -7.45 -23.17
N GLN A 173 10.60 -8.35 -22.62
CA GLN A 173 11.76 -7.99 -21.79
C GLN A 173 11.46 -7.01 -20.64
N ILE A 174 10.32 -7.21 -19.98
CA ILE A 174 9.95 -6.45 -18.79
C ILE A 174 10.95 -6.77 -17.67
N GLN A 175 11.33 -5.77 -16.88
CA GLN A 175 12.21 -5.93 -15.72
C GLN A 175 11.43 -5.73 -14.42
N GLY A 176 10.50 -4.78 -14.42
CA GLY A 176 9.69 -4.47 -13.26
C GLY A 176 8.60 -3.44 -13.55
N VAL A 177 7.73 -3.26 -12.58
CA VAL A 177 6.64 -2.29 -12.61
C VAL A 177 6.44 -1.69 -11.23
N ASP A 178 6.24 -0.39 -11.19
CA ASP A 178 5.85 0.37 -10.01
C ASP A 178 4.52 1.07 -10.31
N ILE A 179 3.50 0.76 -9.54
CA ILE A 179 2.15 1.31 -9.65
C ILE A 179 1.94 2.18 -8.41
N SER A 180 1.68 3.47 -8.58
CA SER A 180 1.21 4.34 -7.52
C SER A 180 -0.25 4.69 -7.76
N THR A 181 -1.06 4.66 -6.70
CA THR A 181 -2.47 5.07 -6.77
C THR A 181 -2.61 6.60 -6.81
N GLY A 182 -1.59 7.33 -6.35
CA GLY A 182 -1.60 8.78 -6.25
C GLY A 182 -2.68 9.34 -5.35
N ILE A 183 -3.19 8.55 -4.39
CA ILE A 183 -4.24 8.98 -3.47
C ILE A 183 -3.72 10.06 -2.52
N LYS A 184 -4.38 11.22 -2.52
CA LYS A 184 -4.16 12.28 -1.53
C LYS A 184 -5.37 12.41 -0.63
N VAL A 185 -5.11 12.34 0.66
CA VAL A 185 -6.14 12.47 1.70
C VAL A 185 -6.05 13.86 2.34
N ILE A 186 -7.18 14.55 2.42
CA ILE A 186 -7.37 15.74 3.23
C ILE A 186 -7.94 15.31 4.58
N GLU A 187 -7.34 15.83 5.64
CA GLU A 187 -7.79 15.65 7.01
C GLU A 187 -8.60 16.88 7.46
N GLN A 188 -9.84 16.68 7.91
CA GLN A 188 -10.65 17.74 8.48
C GLN A 188 -10.69 17.59 10.01
N LYS A 189 -10.59 18.74 10.69
CA LYS A 189 -10.65 18.87 12.14
C LYS A 189 -11.83 19.75 12.52
N SER A 190 -12.51 19.42 13.61
CA SER A 190 -13.60 20.24 14.16
C SER A 190 -13.08 21.23 15.20
N SER A 191 -12.48 20.76 16.29
CA SER A 191 -12.12 21.62 17.44
C SER A 191 -10.97 21.09 18.30
N GLY A 192 -10.31 19.99 17.91
CA GLY A 192 -9.22 19.39 18.67
C GLY A 192 -8.03 18.93 17.80
N PRO A 193 -6.99 18.36 18.41
CA PRO A 193 -5.73 18.04 17.74
C PRO A 193 -5.82 16.88 16.74
N PHE A 194 -6.89 16.08 16.81
CA PHE A 194 -7.11 14.89 15.99
C PHE A 194 -8.11 15.15 14.85
N ALA A 195 -7.92 14.46 13.72
CA ALA A 195 -8.83 14.52 12.58
C ALA A 195 -10.17 13.85 12.91
N THR A 196 -11.28 14.49 12.53
CA THR A 196 -12.65 13.98 12.69
C THR A 196 -13.28 13.51 11.38
N ALA A 197 -12.69 13.87 10.25
CA ALA A 197 -13.04 13.33 8.94
C ALA A 197 -11.83 13.26 8.01
N PHE A 198 -11.90 12.33 7.06
CA PHE A 198 -10.93 12.17 5.98
C PHE A 198 -11.67 12.19 4.65
N TYR A 199 -11.13 12.91 3.67
CA TYR A 199 -11.64 12.95 2.32
C TYR A 199 -10.51 12.63 1.34
N ILE A 200 -10.78 11.78 0.37
CA ILE A 200 -9.88 11.59 -0.76
C ILE A 200 -10.10 12.77 -1.70
N ASN A 201 -9.07 13.60 -1.86
CA ASN A 201 -9.11 14.81 -2.66
C ASN A 201 -8.71 14.54 -4.11
N GLU A 202 -7.69 13.70 -4.28
CA GLU A 202 -7.12 13.36 -5.59
C GLU A 202 -6.75 11.88 -5.58
N GLY A 203 -6.85 11.25 -6.75
CA GLY A 203 -6.30 9.93 -7.05
C GLY A 203 -5.73 10.01 -8.46
N LEU A 204 -4.43 10.33 -8.55
CA LEU A 204 -3.73 10.46 -9.84
C LEU A 204 -2.79 9.26 -10.01
N PRO A 205 -3.30 8.11 -10.48
CA PRO A 205 -2.50 6.92 -10.58
C PRO A 205 -1.39 7.08 -11.62
N THR A 206 -0.25 6.47 -11.33
CA THR A 206 0.89 6.42 -12.23
C THR A 206 1.45 5.02 -12.25
N ILE A 207 1.86 4.56 -13.44
CA ILE A 207 2.47 3.26 -13.67
C ILE A 207 3.81 3.51 -14.34
N SER A 208 4.90 3.07 -13.71
CA SER A 208 6.25 3.11 -14.27
C SER A 208 6.69 1.69 -14.59
N ILE A 209 6.94 1.42 -15.86
CA ILE A 209 7.36 0.11 -16.38
C ILE A 209 8.83 0.21 -16.76
N GLN A 210 9.64 -0.73 -16.29
CA GLN A 210 11.03 -0.89 -16.69
C GLN A 210 11.12 -2.02 -17.72
N THR A 211 11.70 -1.75 -18.88
CA THR A 211 11.84 -2.72 -19.99
C THR A 211 13.12 -2.50 -20.78
N GLU A 212 13.67 -3.58 -21.34
CA GLU A 212 14.79 -3.51 -22.28
C GLU A 212 14.33 -3.34 -23.74
N ASP A 213 13.03 -3.36 -24.01
CA ASP A 213 12.46 -3.19 -25.36
C ASP A 213 12.48 -1.73 -25.81
N VAL A 214 13.60 -1.35 -26.44
CA VAL A 214 13.82 -0.01 -27.00
C VAL A 214 12.86 0.27 -28.17
N ALA A 215 12.43 -0.75 -28.92
CA ALA A 215 11.53 -0.55 -30.06
C ALA A 215 10.15 -0.14 -29.58
N TYR A 216 9.63 -0.81 -28.55
CA TYR A 216 8.38 -0.42 -27.93
C TYR A 216 8.51 0.95 -27.26
N ALA A 217 9.59 1.19 -26.49
CA ALA A 217 9.83 2.50 -25.88
C ALA A 217 9.84 3.65 -26.92
N GLY A 218 10.51 3.45 -28.07
CA GLY A 218 10.54 4.40 -29.18
C GLY A 218 9.18 4.67 -29.82
N SER A 219 8.27 3.68 -29.84
CA SER A 219 6.90 3.86 -30.31
C SER A 219 6.07 4.75 -29.38
N VAL A 220 6.34 4.69 -28.07
CA VAL A 220 5.64 5.48 -27.04
C VAL A 220 6.16 6.91 -26.96
N ILE A 221 7.46 7.16 -27.23
CA ILE A 221 8.06 8.52 -27.23
C ILE A 221 7.33 9.48 -28.18
N ASN A 222 6.90 8.98 -29.33
CA ASN A 222 6.34 9.80 -30.41
C ASN A 222 4.81 9.87 -30.39
N ALA A 223 4.15 9.13 -29.50
CA ALA A 223 2.70 9.04 -29.43
C ALA A 223 2.18 9.71 -28.16
N ALA A 224 1.70 10.96 -28.26
CA ALA A 224 1.05 11.69 -27.16
C ALA A 224 -0.35 11.13 -26.80
N GLY A 225 -0.59 9.83 -27.00
CA GLY A 225 -1.90 9.21 -26.79
C GLY A 225 -1.80 7.70 -26.86
N LEU A 226 -1.53 7.06 -25.72
CA LEU A 226 -1.79 5.63 -25.57
C LEU A 226 -3.30 5.45 -25.36
N GLY A 227 -4.03 5.53 -26.47
CA GLY A 227 -5.46 5.26 -26.53
C GLY A 227 -5.73 3.76 -26.58
N THR A 228 -5.55 3.04 -25.47
CA THR A 228 -6.22 1.78 -25.08
C THR A 228 -5.65 1.31 -23.73
N GLY A 229 -6.38 0.45 -23.00
CA GLY A 229 -6.06 0.13 -21.61
C GLY A 229 -4.70 -0.59 -21.42
N ILE A 230 -4.20 -0.53 -20.19
CA ILE A 230 -3.05 -1.32 -19.73
C ILE A 230 -3.55 -2.44 -18.81
N ALA A 231 -2.96 -3.63 -18.91
CA ALA A 231 -3.13 -4.73 -17.98
C ALA A 231 -1.77 -5.21 -17.48
N ILE A 232 -1.62 -5.30 -16.16
CA ILE A 232 -0.42 -5.77 -15.48
C ILE A 232 -0.80 -7.06 -14.76
N ASN A 233 -0.19 -8.15 -15.17
CA ASN A 233 -0.54 -9.49 -14.73
C ASN A 233 0.51 -9.99 -13.74
N PHE A 234 0.03 -10.41 -12.57
CA PHE A 234 0.83 -11.04 -11.53
C PHE A 234 0.41 -12.48 -11.38
N ALA A 235 1.35 -13.40 -11.63
CA ALA A 235 1.09 -14.82 -11.50
C ALA A 235 1.30 -15.29 -10.05
N LYS A 236 0.36 -16.08 -9.53
CA LYS A 236 0.49 -16.73 -8.24
C LYS A 236 1.61 -17.78 -8.28
N ARG A 237 2.39 -17.82 -7.21
CA ARG A 237 3.35 -18.88 -6.93
C ARG A 237 2.74 -19.84 -5.92
N ALA A 238 2.74 -21.13 -6.24
CA ALA A 238 2.40 -22.19 -5.32
C ALA A 238 3.46 -22.30 -4.21
N ALA A 239 3.11 -22.95 -3.09
CA ALA A 239 4.02 -23.17 -1.97
C ALA A 239 5.30 -23.95 -2.34
N SER A 240 5.31 -24.66 -3.48
CA SER A 240 6.48 -25.32 -4.06
C SER A 240 7.43 -24.36 -4.80
N GLY A 241 7.07 -23.08 -4.91
CA GLY A 241 7.78 -22.06 -5.67
C GLY A 241 7.50 -22.05 -7.17
N ILE A 242 6.68 -23.01 -7.65
CA ILE A 242 6.25 -23.12 -9.05
C ILE A 242 5.12 -22.12 -9.32
N ILE A 243 5.14 -21.50 -10.50
CA ILE A 243 4.04 -20.62 -10.96
C ILE A 243 2.81 -21.50 -11.24
N VAL A 244 1.66 -21.12 -10.68
CA VAL A 244 0.37 -21.78 -10.94
C VAL A 244 0.06 -21.69 -12.44
N ASP A 245 -0.67 -22.67 -12.98
CA ASP A 245 -1.00 -22.69 -14.41
C ASP A 245 -1.75 -21.40 -14.80
N PRO A 246 -1.29 -20.63 -15.80
CA PRO A 246 -1.95 -19.42 -16.27
C PRO A 246 -3.45 -19.57 -16.55
N GLU A 247 -3.91 -20.76 -16.95
CA GLU A 247 -5.33 -21.00 -17.24
C GLU A 247 -6.20 -21.09 -15.96
N ASP A 248 -5.59 -21.24 -14.78
CA ASP A 248 -6.31 -21.30 -13.49
C ASP A 248 -6.74 -19.89 -13.03
N GLU A 249 -7.92 -19.79 -12.42
CA GLU A 249 -8.47 -18.54 -11.88
C GLU A 249 -7.85 -18.16 -10.51
N GLU A 250 -6.52 -18.08 -10.44
CA GLU A 250 -5.78 -17.83 -9.19
C GLU A 250 -4.85 -16.61 -9.24
N HIS A 251 -4.77 -15.92 -10.37
CA HIS A 251 -3.84 -14.81 -10.60
C HIS A 251 -4.47 -13.45 -10.31
N ILE A 252 -3.67 -12.39 -10.46
CA ILE A 252 -4.10 -11.00 -10.24
C ILE A 252 -3.81 -10.20 -11.50
N THR A 253 -4.80 -9.41 -11.92
CA THR A 253 -4.62 -8.41 -12.97
C THR A 253 -4.96 -7.03 -12.43
N ILE A 254 -4.04 -6.09 -12.62
CA ILE A 254 -4.28 -4.67 -12.37
C ILE A 254 -4.44 -3.98 -13.71
N SER A 255 -5.57 -3.32 -13.91
CA SER A 255 -5.89 -2.65 -15.15
C SER A 255 -5.92 -1.14 -14.97
N GLY A 256 -5.33 -0.41 -15.92
CA GLY A 256 -5.46 1.03 -16.04
C GLY A 256 -6.41 1.37 -17.18
N ALA A 257 -7.37 2.26 -16.91
CA ALA A 257 -8.17 2.87 -17.97
C ALA A 257 -7.29 3.70 -18.91
N VAL A 258 -7.84 4.07 -20.08
CA VAL A 258 -7.14 4.89 -21.07
C VAL A 258 -6.49 6.10 -20.43
N GLY A 259 -5.24 6.38 -20.79
CA GLY A 259 -4.43 7.43 -20.19
C GLY A 259 -3.37 7.96 -21.14
N ILE A 260 -2.47 8.79 -20.60
CA ILE A 260 -1.31 9.28 -21.35
C ILE A 260 -0.09 8.53 -20.86
N GLY A 261 0.61 7.87 -21.79
CA GLY A 261 1.93 7.35 -21.50
C GLY A 261 3.00 7.99 -22.36
N GLN A 262 4.21 8.00 -21.80
CA GLN A 262 5.39 8.62 -22.36
C GLN A 262 6.61 7.81 -21.92
N ALA A 263 7.60 7.64 -22.79
CA ALA A 263 8.88 7.13 -22.31
C ALA A 263 9.61 8.24 -21.56
N GLU A 264 9.97 7.97 -20.32
CA GLU A 264 10.64 8.91 -19.41
C GLU A 264 12.15 8.84 -19.56
N THR A 265 12.68 7.65 -19.83
CA THR A 265 14.12 7.45 -20.05
C THR A 265 14.34 6.34 -21.07
N VAL A 266 15.25 6.58 -22.00
CA VAL A 266 15.80 5.59 -22.92
C VAL A 266 17.32 5.72 -22.84
N GLY A 267 17.98 4.70 -22.33
CA GLY A 267 19.42 4.75 -22.09
C GLY A 267 20.04 3.37 -22.14
N GLY A 268 21.28 3.31 -22.62
CA GLY A 268 22.09 2.10 -22.63
C GLY A 268 23.56 2.46 -22.57
N ASP A 269 24.36 1.56 -22.02
CA ASP A 269 25.81 1.64 -22.09
C ASP A 269 26.31 0.62 -23.13
N ALA A 270 27.50 0.85 -23.70
CA ALA A 270 28.12 -0.06 -24.68
C ALA A 270 28.38 -1.48 -24.12
N ARG A 271 28.22 -1.68 -22.80
CA ARG A 271 28.51 -2.92 -22.08
C ARG A 271 27.28 -3.58 -21.46
N THR A 272 26.12 -2.95 -21.50
CA THR A 272 24.88 -3.47 -20.89
C THR A 272 23.71 -3.35 -21.83
N ASN A 273 22.64 -4.12 -21.57
CA ASN A 273 21.38 -3.93 -22.28
C ASN A 273 20.86 -2.50 -22.01
N ALA A 274 20.16 -1.95 -22.99
CA ALA A 274 19.44 -0.70 -22.80
C ALA A 274 18.32 -0.93 -21.78
N SER A 275 18.11 0.02 -20.87
CA SER A 275 17.02 0.00 -19.92
C SER A 275 16.18 1.26 -20.13
N ASN A 276 14.88 1.05 -20.27
CA ASN A 276 13.92 2.08 -20.61
C ASN A 276 12.83 2.13 -19.56
N THR A 277 12.43 3.34 -19.19
CA THR A 277 11.29 3.57 -18.30
C THR A 277 10.14 4.15 -19.10
N ILE A 278 9.01 3.44 -19.13
CA ILE A 278 7.76 3.90 -19.71
C ILE A 278 6.84 4.29 -18.58
N LYS A 279 6.41 5.55 -18.57
CA LYS A 279 5.48 6.06 -17.57
C LYS A 279 4.10 6.23 -18.19
N ILE A 280 3.08 5.68 -17.56
CA ILE A 280 1.68 5.73 -17.98
C ILE A 280 0.87 6.34 -16.84
N ASN A 281 0.05 7.32 -17.16
CA ASN A 281 -0.86 7.98 -16.23
C ASN A 281 -2.30 7.63 -16.65
N PRO A 282 -2.85 6.49 -16.18
CA PRO A 282 -4.21 6.09 -16.49
C PRO A 282 -5.23 7.03 -15.82
N LEU A 283 -6.45 7.12 -16.36
CA LEU A 283 -7.53 7.88 -15.72
C LEU A 283 -8.04 7.22 -14.43
N SER A 284 -7.94 5.90 -14.34
CA SER A 284 -8.32 5.11 -13.17
C SER A 284 -7.58 3.78 -13.14
N LEU A 285 -7.51 3.18 -11.95
CA LEU A 285 -7.01 1.81 -11.75
C LEU A 285 -8.15 0.92 -11.25
N THR A 286 -8.16 -0.31 -11.73
CA THR A 286 -8.99 -1.40 -11.21
C THR A 286 -8.11 -2.61 -10.95
N ALA A 287 -8.53 -3.48 -10.05
CA ALA A 287 -7.86 -4.74 -9.77
C ALA A 287 -8.88 -5.88 -9.81
N ALA A 288 -8.46 -7.01 -10.38
CA ALA A 288 -9.18 -8.26 -10.36
C ALA A 288 -8.26 -9.33 -9.73
N VAL A 289 -8.83 -10.10 -8.81
CA VAL A 289 -8.16 -11.19 -8.09
C VAL A 289 -8.89 -12.48 -8.43
N GLY A 290 -8.15 -13.58 -8.59
CA GLY A 290 -8.72 -14.86 -8.99
C GLY A 290 -9.09 -14.86 -10.47
N VAL A 291 -8.17 -14.41 -11.32
CA VAL A 291 -8.34 -14.38 -12.78
C VAL A 291 -7.38 -15.35 -13.44
N ALA A 292 -7.79 -15.91 -14.58
CA ALA A 292 -6.87 -16.59 -15.50
C ALA A 292 -6.03 -15.55 -16.25
N LEU A 293 -4.80 -15.92 -16.59
CA LEU A 293 -3.89 -15.14 -17.42
C LEU A 293 -3.91 -15.68 -18.86
N ALA A 294 -3.99 -14.77 -19.83
CA ALA A 294 -3.89 -15.07 -21.25
C ALA A 294 -2.46 -14.86 -21.77
#